data_AF-A0A9E3VB46-F1
#
_entry.id   AF-A0A9E3VB46-F1
#
_cell.length_a   1.000
_cell.length_b   1.000
_cell.length_c   1.000
_cell.angle_alpha   90.00
_cell.angle_beta   90.00
_cell.angle_gamma   90.00
#
_symmetry.space_group_name_H-M   'P 1'
#
loop_
_entity.id
_entity.type
_entity.pdbx_description
1 polymer ?
#
loop_
_entity_poly.entity_id
_entity_poly.type
_entity_poly.pdbx_seq_one_letter_code
_entity_poly.pdbx_strand_id
1 'polypeptide(L)'
;ACGGTGSGGTGSGGSGGGAGGGSATNEDIASLNALLAAEYKAIDAYTQGAGVLQSMSDDLSKLVLAVAVEFQKDHQEHAGLLAKTVKDLGGTATTAAANKFTLPTGFKPSTTNVLKLACNEERRAAVAYNQVIKALKNSTNRFIAAAIQGDETQHYVVLAALIEGLVEPTAKLTPTSGADKVVPQAFVSATTAQGGGTGLQSEADLATNDTM
;
A
#
# COMPACT_ATOMS: atom_id res chain seq x y z
N ALA A 1 -9.11 48.60 -32.85
CA ALA A 1 -10.01 49.43 -32.01
C ALA A 1 -11.16 48.55 -31.53
N CYS A 2 -11.67 48.85 -30.32
CA CYS A 2 -12.54 48.09 -29.39
C CYS A 2 -11.93 46.77 -28.86
N GLY A 3 -11.59 46.59 -27.58
CA GLY A 3 -11.93 47.30 -26.35
C GLY A 3 -12.84 46.42 -25.49
N GLY A 4 -12.28 45.80 -24.44
CA GLY A 4 -13.02 44.91 -23.54
C GLY A 4 -12.16 44.42 -22.38
N THR A 5 -11.84 45.34 -21.46
CA THR A 5 -11.28 45.05 -20.13
C THR A 5 -12.36 44.47 -19.21
N GLY A 6 -12.17 43.23 -18.73
CA GLY A 6 -12.92 42.64 -17.63
C GLY A 6 -12.05 42.57 -16.38
N SER A 7 -12.39 43.37 -15.38
CA SER A 7 -11.87 43.34 -14.02
C SER A 7 -12.80 42.52 -13.12
N GLY A 8 -12.23 41.82 -12.13
CA GLY A 8 -12.94 41.50 -10.89
C GLY A 8 -13.22 40.02 -10.65
N GLY A 9 -12.57 39.45 -9.63
CA GLY A 9 -12.91 38.11 -9.14
C GLY A 9 -11.89 37.48 -8.19
N THR A 10 -11.44 38.20 -7.16
CA THR A 10 -10.82 37.58 -5.98
C THR A 10 -11.90 36.78 -5.23
N GLY A 11 -11.92 35.47 -5.42
CA GLY A 11 -12.69 34.52 -4.62
C GLY A 11 -11.83 33.94 -3.51
N SER A 12 -11.84 34.60 -2.35
CA SER A 12 -11.59 33.94 -1.06
C SER A 12 -12.87 33.18 -0.67
N GLY A 13 -12.74 31.95 -0.17
CA GLY A 13 -13.85 31.26 0.48
C GLY A 13 -13.94 29.76 0.18
N GLY A 14 -13.27 28.97 1.02
CA GLY A 14 -13.39 27.52 1.02
C GLY A 14 -12.76 26.85 2.25
N SER A 15 -12.80 27.50 3.42
CA SER A 15 -12.63 26.81 4.70
C SER A 15 -13.80 25.85 4.90
N GLY A 16 -13.56 24.57 5.13
CA GLY A 16 -14.67 23.66 5.43
C GLY A 16 -14.41 22.16 5.45
N GLY A 17 -13.23 21.69 5.85
CA GLY A 17 -13.03 20.29 6.27
C GLY A 17 -13.07 20.21 7.79
N GLY A 18 -14.23 20.53 8.39
CA GLY A 18 -14.41 20.60 9.83
C GLY A 18 -13.95 19.34 10.55
N ALA A 19 -13.35 19.57 11.71
CA ALA A 19 -13.03 18.57 12.71
C ALA A 19 -14.20 17.60 12.95
N GLY A 20 -14.12 16.41 12.35
CA GLY A 20 -14.82 15.21 12.80
C GLY A 20 -14.10 14.62 14.01
N GLY A 21 -13.73 15.48 14.96
CA GLY A 21 -13.01 15.12 16.18
C GLY A 21 -13.94 14.48 17.20
N GLY A 22 -14.52 13.32 16.87
CA GLY A 22 -14.79 12.37 17.93
C GLY A 22 -13.43 12.05 18.56
N SER A 23 -13.25 12.31 19.85
CA SER A 23 -12.03 11.93 20.57
C SER A 23 -11.72 10.49 20.20
N ALA A 24 -10.58 10.27 19.54
CA ALA A 24 -10.17 8.94 19.17
C ALA A 24 -10.12 8.09 20.44
N THR A 25 -10.76 6.95 20.39
CA THR A 25 -10.96 6.14 21.59
C THR A 25 -9.80 5.16 21.75
N ASN A 26 -9.68 4.56 22.93
CA ASN A 26 -8.70 3.49 23.16
C ASN A 26 -8.92 2.32 22.18
N GLU A 27 -10.16 2.10 21.71
CA GLU A 27 -10.47 1.10 20.70
C GLU A 27 -9.89 1.43 19.32
N ASP A 28 -9.84 2.70 18.92
CA ASP A 28 -9.20 3.12 17.68
C ASP A 28 -7.68 2.88 17.75
N ILE A 29 -7.05 3.23 18.87
CA ILE A 29 -5.62 2.97 19.11
C ILE A 29 -5.31 1.47 19.05
N ALA A 30 -6.14 0.64 19.67
CA ALA A 30 -5.97 -0.81 19.63
C ALA A 30 -6.13 -1.37 18.20
N SER A 31 -7.12 -0.86 17.46
CA SER A 31 -7.38 -1.27 16.08
C SER A 31 -6.24 -0.87 15.13
N LEU A 32 -5.72 0.35 15.25
CA LEU A 32 -4.58 0.83 14.47
C LEU A 32 -3.31 0.04 14.81
N ASN A 33 -3.10 -0.32 16.08
CA ASN A 33 -1.98 -1.18 16.46
C ASN A 33 -2.11 -2.60 15.90
N ALA A 34 -3.34 -3.13 15.75
CA ALA A 34 -3.55 -4.42 15.10
C ALA A 34 -3.20 -4.37 13.61
N LEU A 35 -3.54 -3.28 12.91
CA LEU A 35 -3.11 -3.05 11.53
C LEU A 35 -1.59 -2.88 11.43
N LEU A 36 -0.98 -2.09 12.32
CA LEU A 36 0.47 -1.90 12.36
C LEU A 36 1.22 -3.23 12.61
N ALA A 37 0.66 -4.10 13.43
CA ALA A 37 1.18 -5.45 13.62
C ALA A 37 1.09 -6.30 12.35
N ALA A 38 0.03 -6.13 11.55
CA ALA A 38 -0.10 -6.80 10.26
C ALA A 38 0.94 -6.28 9.26
N GLU A 39 1.17 -4.97 9.18
CA GLU A 39 2.21 -4.38 8.32
C GLU A 39 3.60 -4.92 8.63
N TYR A 40 3.97 -4.98 9.91
CA TYR A 40 5.28 -5.52 10.28
C TYR A 40 5.43 -7.00 9.95
N LYS A 41 4.35 -7.79 10.00
CA LYS A 41 4.37 -9.18 9.53
C LYS A 41 4.51 -9.25 8.02
N ALA A 42 3.83 -8.40 7.26
CA ALA A 42 3.98 -8.33 5.81
C ALA A 42 5.43 -7.96 5.43
N ILE A 43 6.00 -6.91 6.04
CA ILE A 43 7.41 -6.51 5.82
C ILE A 43 8.38 -7.67 6.07
N ASP A 44 8.19 -8.41 7.17
CA ASP A 44 9.03 -9.55 7.52
C ASP A 44 8.80 -10.75 6.56
N ALA A 45 7.57 -10.98 6.10
CA ALA A 45 7.24 -11.97 5.09
C ALA A 45 7.90 -11.66 3.74
N TYR A 46 7.85 -10.40 3.28
CA TYR A 46 8.55 -9.95 2.08
C TYR A 46 10.07 -10.05 2.21
N THR A 47 10.63 -9.75 3.39
CA THR A 47 12.07 -9.94 3.65
C THR A 47 12.46 -11.40 3.43
N GLN A 48 11.69 -12.34 4.01
CA GLN A 48 11.95 -13.77 3.89
C GLN A 48 11.74 -14.28 2.46
N GLY A 49 10.67 -13.83 1.79
CA GLY A 49 10.37 -14.17 0.39
C GLY A 49 11.45 -13.66 -0.58
N ALA A 50 11.91 -12.42 -0.42
CA ALA A 50 13.01 -11.84 -1.18
C ALA A 50 14.31 -12.65 -0.99
N GLY A 51 14.62 -13.06 0.24
CA GLY A 51 15.77 -13.94 0.52
C GLY A 51 15.71 -15.28 -0.22
N VAL A 52 14.52 -15.86 -0.38
CA VAL A 52 14.32 -17.07 -1.20
C VAL A 52 14.58 -16.78 -2.69
N LEU A 53 14.01 -15.70 -3.22
CA LEU A 53 14.12 -15.33 -4.64
C LEU A 53 15.54 -14.95 -5.05
N GLN A 54 16.34 -14.36 -4.15
CA GLN A 54 17.73 -13.99 -4.42
C GLN A 54 18.62 -15.18 -4.80
N SER A 55 18.24 -16.40 -4.42
CA SER A 55 18.95 -17.64 -4.79
C SER A 55 18.59 -18.17 -6.18
N MET A 56 17.60 -17.58 -6.84
CA MET A 56 17.04 -18.02 -8.12
C MET A 56 17.50 -17.09 -9.24
N SER A 57 17.71 -17.65 -10.43
CA SER A 57 18.30 -16.94 -11.57
C SER A 57 17.37 -16.79 -12.78
N ASP A 58 16.18 -17.40 -12.74
CA ASP A 58 15.21 -17.28 -13.83
C ASP A 58 14.60 -15.87 -13.89
N ASP A 59 14.09 -15.50 -15.06
CA ASP A 59 13.61 -14.14 -15.29
C ASP A 59 12.34 -13.82 -14.51
N LEU A 60 11.52 -14.84 -14.23
CA LEU A 60 10.36 -14.65 -13.37
C LEU A 60 10.79 -14.39 -11.93
N SER A 61 11.78 -15.12 -11.39
CA SER A 61 12.25 -14.92 -10.02
C SER A 61 12.82 -13.52 -9.79
N LYS A 62 13.55 -12.98 -10.78
CA LYS A 62 14.09 -11.62 -10.74
C LYS A 62 12.96 -10.57 -10.78
N LEU A 63 11.98 -10.73 -11.67
CA LEU A 63 10.84 -9.82 -11.74
C LEU A 63 10.05 -9.82 -10.43
N VAL A 64 9.77 -11.01 -9.90
CA VAL A 64 9.06 -11.17 -8.61
C VAL A 64 9.87 -10.57 -7.46
N LEU A 65 11.20 -10.69 -7.48
CA LEU A 65 12.05 -10.03 -6.48
C LEU A 65 11.94 -8.50 -6.56
N ALA A 66 11.94 -7.93 -7.76
CA ALA A 66 11.79 -6.49 -7.94
C ALA A 66 10.41 -5.99 -7.45
N VAL A 67 9.32 -6.70 -7.78
CA VAL A 67 7.97 -6.41 -7.26
C VAL A 67 7.92 -6.54 -5.74
N ALA A 68 8.51 -7.59 -5.17
CA ALA A 68 8.55 -7.83 -3.72
C ALA A 68 9.28 -6.72 -2.95
N VAL A 69 10.31 -6.11 -3.55
CA VAL A 69 11.04 -4.99 -2.95
C VAL A 69 10.19 -3.73 -2.92
N GLU A 70 9.44 -3.44 -3.97
CA GLU A 70 8.54 -2.27 -3.98
C GLU A 70 7.36 -2.46 -3.02
N PHE A 71 6.69 -3.62 -3.00
CA PHE A 71 5.62 -3.86 -2.01
C PHE A 71 6.12 -3.82 -0.57
N GLN A 72 7.34 -4.32 -0.32
CA GLN A 72 7.96 -4.15 0.99
C GLN A 72 8.12 -2.68 1.38
N LYS A 73 8.49 -1.81 0.43
CA LYS A 73 8.60 -0.38 0.66
C LYS A 73 7.22 0.23 0.94
N ASP A 74 6.19 -0.13 0.20
CA ASP A 74 4.82 0.34 0.43
C ASP A 74 4.34 -0.02 1.84
N HIS A 75 4.55 -1.27 2.28
CA HIS A 75 4.24 -1.66 3.67
C HIS A 75 5.05 -0.89 4.72
N GLN A 76 6.30 -0.49 4.43
CA GLN A 76 7.07 0.36 5.33
C GLN A 76 6.48 1.77 5.44
N GLU A 77 5.97 2.32 4.34
CA GLU A 77 5.26 3.60 4.32
C GLU A 77 3.93 3.50 5.08
N HIS A 78 3.17 2.42 4.90
CA HIS A 78 1.94 2.12 5.64
C HIS A 78 2.21 2.00 7.14
N ALA A 79 3.20 1.20 7.53
CA ALA A 79 3.61 1.03 8.93
C ALA A 79 4.04 2.38 9.55
N GLY A 80 4.77 3.20 8.79
CA GLY A 80 5.18 4.54 9.20
C GLY A 80 3.98 5.44 9.52
N LEU A 81 3.01 5.49 8.60
CA LEU A 81 1.79 6.28 8.77
C LEU A 81 0.94 5.79 9.96
N LEU A 82 0.76 4.47 10.09
CA LEU A 82 0.01 3.89 11.21
C LEU A 82 0.69 4.14 12.56
N ALA A 83 2.00 3.92 12.65
CA ALA A 83 2.76 4.17 13.88
C ALA A 83 2.72 5.64 14.29
N LYS A 84 2.81 6.56 13.32
CA LYS A 84 2.62 7.99 13.57
C LYS A 84 1.21 8.28 14.08
N THR A 85 0.18 7.74 13.41
CA THR A 85 -1.22 7.94 13.79
C THR A 85 -1.48 7.45 15.22
N VAL A 86 -0.98 6.28 15.60
CA VAL A 86 -1.10 5.77 16.99
C VAL A 86 -0.48 6.75 18.01
N LYS A 87 0.71 7.27 17.72
CA LYS A 87 1.42 8.22 18.61
C LYS A 87 0.69 9.56 18.72
N ASP A 88 0.16 10.08 17.62
CA ASP A 88 -0.60 11.33 17.59
C ASP A 88 -1.89 11.24 18.42
N LEU A 89 -2.45 10.04 18.55
CA LEU A 89 -3.60 9.76 19.42
C LEU A 89 -3.21 9.53 20.90
N GLY A 90 -1.91 9.66 21.25
CA GLY A 90 -1.40 9.43 22.60
C GLY A 90 -1.19 7.95 22.95
N GLY A 91 -1.28 7.05 21.97
CA GLY A 91 -1.03 5.62 22.15
C GLY A 91 0.44 5.23 22.00
N THR A 92 0.76 4.01 22.43
CA THR A 92 2.06 3.39 22.18
C THR A 92 1.97 2.51 20.94
N ALA A 93 2.77 2.82 19.92
CA ALA A 93 2.86 2.00 18.70
C ALA A 93 3.59 0.68 19.00
N THR A 94 3.03 -0.44 18.51
CA THR A 94 3.71 -1.74 18.52
C THR A 94 4.98 -1.70 17.67
N THR A 95 5.86 -2.68 17.83
CA THR A 95 7.19 -2.69 17.18
C THR A 95 7.35 -3.85 16.21
N ALA A 96 8.20 -3.68 15.19
CA ALA A 96 8.54 -4.76 14.26
C ALA A 96 9.16 -5.98 14.96
N ALA A 97 9.91 -5.77 16.04
CA ALA A 97 10.51 -6.85 16.83
C ALA A 97 9.46 -7.77 17.48
N ALA A 98 8.30 -7.21 17.84
CA ALA A 98 7.19 -7.97 18.44
C ALA A 98 6.31 -8.68 17.39
N ASN A 99 6.43 -8.33 16.12
CA ASN A 99 5.51 -8.76 15.06
C ASN A 99 6.30 -9.41 13.91
N LYS A 100 6.74 -10.65 14.16
CA LYS A 100 7.48 -11.45 13.19
C LYS A 100 6.58 -12.37 12.39
N PHE A 101 6.97 -12.60 11.14
CA PHE A 101 6.34 -13.56 10.28
C PHE A 101 6.98 -14.93 10.44
N THR A 102 6.15 -15.97 10.45
CA THR A 102 6.60 -17.35 10.48
C THR A 102 6.20 -18.01 9.18
N LEU A 103 7.19 -18.50 8.43
CA LEU A 103 6.92 -19.29 7.23
C LEU A 103 6.00 -20.49 7.57
N PRO A 104 5.02 -20.79 6.71
CA PRO A 104 4.19 -21.98 6.89
C PRO A 104 5.03 -23.25 7.00
N THR A 105 4.65 -24.15 7.91
CA THR A 105 5.34 -25.43 8.07
C THR A 105 5.38 -26.20 6.75
N GLY A 106 6.56 -26.67 6.36
CA GLY A 106 6.75 -27.40 5.11
C GLY A 106 6.80 -26.52 3.85
N PHE A 107 6.97 -25.20 4.00
CA PHE A 107 7.20 -24.29 2.87
C PHE A 107 8.37 -24.79 2.00
N LYS A 108 8.12 -24.95 0.70
CA LYS A 108 9.12 -25.38 -0.28
C LYS A 108 9.60 -24.18 -1.09
N PRO A 109 10.88 -23.78 -1.00
CA PRO A 109 11.41 -22.64 -1.76
C PRO A 109 11.22 -22.81 -3.28
N SER A 110 10.49 -21.90 -3.90
CA SER A 110 10.35 -21.73 -5.36
C SER A 110 9.70 -20.37 -5.64
N THR A 111 9.92 -19.80 -6.82
CA THR A 111 9.26 -18.54 -7.26
C THR A 111 7.74 -18.63 -7.10
N THR A 112 7.13 -19.73 -7.56
CA THR A 112 5.69 -19.96 -7.47
C THR A 112 5.18 -20.01 -6.03
N ASN A 113 5.91 -20.67 -5.12
CA ASN A 113 5.48 -20.74 -3.72
C ASN A 113 5.67 -19.41 -2.99
N VAL A 114 6.69 -18.62 -3.34
CA VAL A 114 6.87 -17.25 -2.83
C VAL A 114 5.72 -16.36 -3.31
N LEU A 115 5.35 -16.41 -4.59
CA LEU A 115 4.19 -15.69 -5.14
C LEU A 115 2.90 -16.03 -4.39
N LYS A 116 2.62 -17.32 -4.19
CA LYS A 116 1.44 -17.77 -3.46
C LYS A 116 1.46 -17.33 -2.00
N LEU A 117 2.64 -17.32 -1.37
CA LEU A 117 2.79 -16.84 0.00
C LEU A 117 2.47 -15.35 0.09
N ALA A 118 3.12 -14.53 -0.74
CA ALA A 118 2.89 -13.09 -0.78
C ALA A 118 1.41 -12.78 -1.08
N CYS A 119 0.82 -13.41 -2.10
CA CYS A 119 -0.59 -13.23 -2.46
C CYS A 119 -1.55 -13.57 -1.29
N ASN A 120 -1.22 -14.59 -0.49
CA ASN A 120 -1.98 -14.93 0.70
C ASN A 120 -1.78 -13.94 1.86
N GLU A 121 -0.63 -13.28 1.97
CA GLU A 121 -0.41 -12.20 2.94
C GLU A 121 -1.20 -10.95 2.52
N GLU A 122 -1.13 -10.52 1.25
CA GLU A 122 -1.91 -9.37 0.74
C GLU A 122 -3.41 -9.56 0.94
N ARG A 123 -3.92 -10.75 0.60
CA ARG A 123 -5.33 -11.08 0.85
C ARG A 123 -5.67 -10.98 2.33
N ARG A 124 -4.78 -11.40 3.23
CA ARG A 124 -5.00 -11.31 4.68
C ARG A 124 -4.96 -9.87 5.17
N ALA A 125 -4.02 -9.06 4.69
CA ALA A 125 -3.92 -7.64 4.99
C ALA A 125 -5.20 -6.92 4.55
N ALA A 126 -5.60 -7.05 3.28
CA ALA A 126 -6.82 -6.45 2.74
C ALA A 126 -8.08 -6.80 3.56
N VAL A 127 -8.23 -8.08 3.95
CA VAL A 127 -9.35 -8.54 4.79
C VAL A 127 -9.27 -7.95 6.20
N ALA A 128 -8.08 -7.90 6.81
CA ALA A 128 -7.88 -7.34 8.15
C ALA A 128 -8.21 -5.85 8.20
N TYR A 129 -7.74 -5.07 7.22
CA TYR A 129 -8.12 -3.67 7.05
C TYR A 129 -9.62 -3.49 6.94
N ASN A 130 -10.28 -4.28 6.10
CA ASN A 130 -11.73 -4.19 5.92
C ASN A 130 -12.51 -4.47 7.22
N GLN A 131 -12.07 -5.45 8.00
CA GLN A 131 -12.65 -5.77 9.31
C GLN A 131 -12.48 -4.61 10.31
N VAL A 132 -11.32 -3.95 10.30
CA VAL A 132 -11.01 -2.84 11.21
C VAL A 132 -11.75 -1.55 10.85
N ILE A 133 -11.89 -1.22 9.56
CA ILE A 133 -12.53 0.03 9.11
C ILE A 133 -13.93 0.20 9.69
N LYS A 134 -14.71 -0.88 9.81
CA LYS A 134 -16.04 -0.85 10.43
C LYS A 134 -16.02 -0.49 11.92
N ALA A 135 -14.96 -0.84 12.63
CA ALA A 135 -14.85 -0.62 14.07
C ALA A 135 -14.42 0.82 14.41
N LEU A 136 -13.57 1.42 13.57
CA LEU A 136 -12.95 2.73 13.78
C LEU A 136 -13.98 3.88 13.92
N LYS A 137 -13.83 4.70 14.97
CA LYS A 137 -14.73 5.81 15.31
C LYS A 137 -14.29 7.12 14.69
N ASN A 138 -13.00 7.39 14.64
CA ASN A 138 -12.48 8.60 14.02
C ASN A 138 -12.49 8.48 12.48
N SER A 139 -12.99 9.52 11.80
CA SER A 139 -13.10 9.54 10.33
C SER A 139 -11.75 9.56 9.64
N THR A 140 -10.76 10.25 10.20
CA THR A 140 -9.39 10.28 9.67
C THR A 140 -8.74 8.91 9.77
N ASN A 141 -8.93 8.20 10.89
CA ASN A 141 -8.44 6.83 11.05
C ASN A 141 -9.07 5.89 10.01
N ARG A 142 -10.40 6.00 9.80
CA ARG A 142 -11.09 5.24 8.74
C ARG A 142 -10.55 5.56 7.35
N PHE A 143 -10.28 6.83 7.06
CA PHE A 143 -9.72 7.27 5.79
C PHE A 143 -8.34 6.65 5.55
N ILE A 144 -7.42 6.76 6.53
CA ILE A 144 -6.09 6.14 6.44
C ILE A 144 -6.19 4.64 6.21
N ALA A 145 -6.99 3.94 7.02
CA ALA A 145 -7.17 2.49 6.89
C ALA A 145 -7.79 2.09 5.55
N ALA A 146 -8.75 2.85 5.02
CA ALA A 146 -9.36 2.59 3.72
C ALA A 146 -8.41 2.85 2.55
N ALA A 147 -7.56 3.88 2.64
CA ALA A 147 -6.54 4.16 1.64
C ALA A 147 -5.55 2.99 1.54
N ILE A 148 -5.02 2.53 2.69
CA ILE A 148 -4.09 1.40 2.72
C ILE A 148 -4.78 0.08 2.30
N GLN A 149 -6.02 -0.17 2.74
CA GLN A 149 -6.79 -1.35 2.29
C GLN A 149 -6.84 -1.45 0.75
N GLY A 150 -6.95 -0.30 0.08
CA GLY A 150 -6.93 -0.24 -1.37
C GLY A 150 -5.62 -0.77 -1.95
N ASP A 151 -4.48 -0.38 -1.38
CA ASP A 151 -3.15 -0.82 -1.81
C ASP A 151 -3.01 -2.33 -1.67
N GLU A 152 -3.41 -2.89 -0.54
CA GLU A 152 -3.32 -4.35 -0.32
C GLU A 152 -4.16 -5.14 -1.33
N THR A 153 -5.28 -4.56 -1.78
CA THR A 153 -6.06 -5.17 -2.86
C THR A 153 -5.37 -5.07 -4.22
N GLN A 154 -4.62 -3.99 -4.47
CA GLN A 154 -3.83 -3.85 -5.70
C GLN A 154 -2.62 -4.79 -5.69
N HIS A 155 -1.88 -4.87 -4.58
CA HIS A 155 -0.78 -5.84 -4.40
C HIS A 155 -1.27 -7.26 -4.65
N TYR A 156 -2.42 -7.64 -4.05
CA TYR A 156 -3.05 -8.93 -4.27
C TYR A 156 -3.31 -9.19 -5.76
N VAL A 157 -3.87 -8.22 -6.49
CA VAL A 157 -4.19 -8.36 -7.92
C VAL A 157 -2.93 -8.53 -8.77
N VAL A 158 -1.87 -7.77 -8.50
CA VAL A 158 -0.58 -7.89 -9.22
C VAL A 158 0.01 -9.29 -9.03
N LEU A 159 0.04 -9.79 -7.80
CA LEU A 159 0.56 -11.13 -7.50
C LEU A 159 -0.33 -12.23 -8.10
N ALA A 160 -1.65 -12.06 -8.07
CA ALA A 160 -2.58 -12.99 -8.70
C ALA A 160 -2.35 -13.03 -10.23
N ALA A 161 -2.16 -11.88 -10.87
CA ALA A 161 -1.86 -11.80 -12.30
C ALA A 161 -0.54 -12.50 -12.67
N LEU A 162 0.50 -12.37 -11.85
CA LEU A 162 1.76 -13.10 -12.00
C LEU A 162 1.58 -14.62 -11.82
N ILE A 163 0.74 -15.06 -10.86
CA ILE A 163 0.44 -16.48 -10.63
C ILE A 163 -0.31 -17.08 -11.83
N GLU A 164 -1.27 -16.36 -12.39
CA GLU A 164 -2.10 -16.80 -13.51
C GLU A 164 -1.39 -16.64 -14.88
N GLY A 165 -0.18 -16.08 -14.91
CA GLY A 165 0.56 -15.86 -16.15
C GLY A 165 -0.01 -14.75 -17.04
N LEU A 166 -0.80 -13.84 -16.46
CA LEU A 166 -1.31 -12.64 -17.14
C LEU A 166 -0.24 -11.53 -17.24
N VAL A 167 0.81 -11.64 -16.42
CA VAL A 167 2.00 -10.78 -16.45
C VAL A 167 3.22 -11.70 -16.52
N GLU A 168 4.08 -11.46 -17.49
CA GLU A 168 5.34 -12.20 -17.67
C GLU A 168 6.51 -11.24 -17.98
N PRO A 169 7.76 -11.64 -17.69
CA PRO A 169 8.92 -10.87 -18.11
C PRO A 169 8.92 -10.67 -19.64
N THR A 170 9.06 -9.43 -20.08
CA THR A 170 9.14 -9.07 -21.51
C THR A 170 10.26 -8.07 -21.75
N ALA A 171 10.52 -7.70 -23.01
CA ALA A 171 11.46 -6.62 -23.32
C ALA A 171 11.05 -5.26 -22.70
N LYS A 172 9.74 -5.04 -22.45
CA LYS A 172 9.21 -3.80 -21.85
C LYS A 172 9.16 -3.86 -20.31
N LEU A 173 9.09 -5.07 -19.77
CA LEU A 173 9.06 -5.40 -18.35
C LEU A 173 10.24 -6.36 -18.08
N THR A 174 11.44 -5.79 -18.01
CA THR A 174 12.63 -6.62 -17.88
C THR A 174 12.71 -7.20 -16.47
N PRO A 175 13.45 -8.30 -16.27
CA PRO A 175 13.49 -8.99 -14.98
C PRO A 175 14.02 -8.13 -13.82
N THR A 176 14.71 -7.03 -14.08
CA THR A 176 15.32 -6.16 -13.05
C THR A 176 14.93 -4.68 -13.16
N SER A 177 14.08 -4.31 -14.13
CA SER A 177 13.60 -2.93 -14.28
C SER A 177 12.22 -2.90 -14.94
N GLY A 178 11.39 -1.93 -14.54
CA GLY A 178 9.98 -1.86 -14.94
C GLY A 178 9.02 -2.42 -13.90
N ALA A 179 9.49 -2.85 -12.72
CA ALA A 179 8.60 -3.27 -11.62
C ALA A 179 7.66 -2.13 -11.21
N ASP A 180 8.14 -0.89 -11.26
CA ASP A 180 7.37 0.36 -11.12
C ASP A 180 6.18 0.49 -12.10
N LYS A 181 6.17 -0.27 -13.20
CA LYS A 181 5.05 -0.27 -14.17
C LYS A 181 3.94 -1.23 -13.80
N VAL A 182 4.20 -2.17 -12.89
CA VAL A 182 3.21 -3.17 -12.44
C VAL A 182 2.90 -3.03 -10.96
N VAL A 183 3.76 -2.35 -10.20
CA VAL A 183 3.52 -1.96 -8.82
C VAL A 183 2.76 -0.63 -8.82
N PRO A 184 1.56 -0.55 -8.21
CA PRO A 184 0.86 0.73 -8.06
C PRO A 184 1.65 1.70 -7.16
N GLN A 185 1.24 2.97 -7.17
CA GLN A 185 1.69 3.93 -6.15
C GLN A 185 1.28 3.45 -4.75
N ALA A 186 2.14 3.72 -3.77
CA ALA A 186 1.73 3.72 -2.38
C ALA A 186 0.54 4.68 -2.20
N PHE A 187 -0.50 4.21 -1.52
CA PHE A 187 -1.78 4.85 -1.24
C PHE A 187 -2.76 4.99 -2.42
N VAL A 188 -3.92 4.35 -2.31
CA VAL A 188 -5.05 4.57 -3.23
C VAL A 188 -5.57 6.00 -3.15
N SER A 189 -5.44 6.64 -2.00
CA SER A 189 -5.77 8.05 -1.82
C SER A 189 -4.67 8.79 -1.09
N ALA A 190 -4.36 10.00 -1.56
CA ALA A 190 -3.35 10.85 -0.94
C ALA A 190 -3.59 11.01 0.58
N THR A 191 -2.58 10.65 1.36
CA THR A 191 -2.56 10.74 2.83
C THR A 191 -1.54 11.76 3.34
N THR A 192 -1.04 12.63 2.46
CA THR A 192 -0.04 13.66 2.77
C THR A 192 -0.41 14.52 3.97
N ALA A 193 -1.69 14.91 4.10
CA ALA A 193 -2.19 15.70 5.23
C ALA A 193 -2.13 14.98 6.58
N GLN A 194 -2.02 13.64 6.58
CA GLN A 194 -1.89 12.79 7.77
C GLN A 194 -0.43 12.41 8.05
N GLY A 195 0.49 12.78 7.15
CA GLY A 195 1.92 12.43 7.22
C GLY A 195 2.30 11.19 6.41
N GLY A 196 1.43 10.75 5.50
CA GLY A 196 1.74 9.71 4.50
C GLY A 196 2.15 10.31 3.15
N GLY A 197 1.90 9.58 2.07
CA GLY A 197 2.32 9.92 0.72
C GLY A 197 1.24 10.51 -0.18
N THR A 198 1.63 10.79 -1.43
CA THR A 198 0.69 10.96 -2.55
C THR A 198 -0.08 9.66 -2.77
N GLY A 199 -1.07 9.65 -3.65
CA GLY A 199 -1.75 8.42 -4.01
C GLY A 199 -2.09 8.38 -5.49
N LEU A 200 -2.99 7.47 -5.89
CA LEU A 200 -3.39 7.34 -7.29
C LEU A 200 -3.92 8.62 -7.95
N GLN A 201 -4.35 9.63 -7.18
CA GLN A 201 -4.69 10.95 -7.74
C GLN A 201 -3.51 11.67 -8.41
N SER A 202 -2.28 11.23 -8.14
CA SER A 202 -1.06 11.77 -8.76
C SER A 202 -0.63 11.02 -10.03
N GLU A 203 -1.25 9.88 -10.32
CA GLU A 203 -1.02 9.13 -11.55
C GLU A 203 -1.75 9.79 -12.72
N ALA A 204 -1.08 9.85 -13.87
CA ALA A 204 -1.70 10.38 -15.08
C ALA A 204 -2.67 9.35 -15.67
N ASP A 205 -3.79 9.83 -16.21
CA ASP A 205 -4.67 9.00 -17.01
C ASP A 205 -3.90 8.40 -18.21
N LEU A 206 -4.17 7.13 -18.50
CA LEU A 206 -3.60 6.46 -19.66
C LEU A 206 -4.12 7.13 -20.95
N ALA A 207 -3.22 7.36 -21.90
CA ALA A 207 -3.60 7.82 -23.22
C ALA A 207 -4.52 6.78 -23.88
N THR A 208 -5.63 7.25 -24.45
CA THR A 208 -6.65 6.40 -25.09
C THR A 208 -6.63 6.47 -26.62
N ASN A 209 -5.76 7.32 -27.19
CA ASN A 209 -5.68 7.62 -28.62
C ASN A 209 -4.28 7.34 -29.19
N ASP A 210 -3.59 6.33 -28.67
CA ASP A 210 -2.28 5.93 -29.18
C ASP A 210 -2.41 5.52 -30.66
N THR A 211 -1.67 6.17 -31.55
CA THR A 211 -1.58 5.76 -32.95
C THR A 211 -0.70 4.51 -33.03
N MET A 212 -1.28 3.43 -33.58
CA MET A 212 -0.62 2.14 -33.85
C MET A 212 0.66 2.30 -34.69
#